data_AF-A0A3D5CT02-F1
#
_entry.id   AF-A0A3D5CT02-F1
#
_cell.length_a   1.000
_cell.length_b   1.000
_cell.length_c   1.000
_cell.angle_alpha   90.00
_cell.angle_beta   90.00
_cell.angle_gamma   90.00
#
_symmetry.space_group_name_H-M   'P 1'
#
loop_
_entity.id
_entity.type
_entity.pdbx_description
1 polymer ?
#
loop_
_entity_poly.entity_id
_entity_poly.type
_entity_poly.pdbx_seq_one_letter_code
_entity_poly.pdbx_strand_id
1 'polypeptide(L)' 'MEIMLDTANTKSIYSCQQFLNLTGVTTNPTILKKEGASNFLSHMKEIKKIIGQIPIHIQTIGRTEEEMIEDA' A
#
# COMPACT_ATOMS: atom_id res chain seq x y z
N MET A 1 11.35 14.64 8.67
CA MET A 1 11.48 14.01 7.35
C MET A 1 10.57 12.80 7.35
N GLU A 2 9.72 12.67 6.35
CA GLU A 2 8.83 11.52 6.19
C GLU A 2 9.51 10.51 5.26
N ILE A 3 9.46 9.23 5.61
CA ILE A 3 10.04 8.14 4.83
C ILE A 3 8.93 7.16 4.51
N MET A 4 8.60 7.04 3.23
CA MET A 4 7.57 6.13 2.75
C MET A 4 8.16 5.13 1.77
N LEU A 5 7.61 3.91 1.75
CA LEU A 5 7.99 2.89 0.78
C LEU A 5 6.97 2.85 -0.37
N ASP A 6 7.44 2.90 -1.60
CA ASP A 6 6.61 2.78 -2.80
C ASP A 6 6.61 1.34 -3.32
N THR A 7 5.88 0.47 -2.62
CA THR A 7 5.83 -0.98 -2.86
C THR A 7 4.64 -1.58 -2.12
N ALA A 8 4.08 -2.67 -2.64
CA ALA A 8 3.16 -3.57 -1.96
C ALA A 8 3.84 -4.92 -1.59
N ASN A 9 5.17 -5.04 -1.70
CA ASN A 9 5.88 -6.28 -1.40
C ASN A 9 6.03 -6.44 0.11
N THR A 10 5.28 -7.37 0.69
CA THR A 10 5.21 -7.55 2.14
C THR A 10 6.56 -7.90 2.77
N LYS A 11 7.44 -8.62 2.06
CA LYS A 11 8.80 -8.95 2.54
C LYS A 11 9.70 -7.71 2.58
N SER A 12 9.66 -6.88 1.56
CA SER A 12 10.43 -5.63 1.51
C SER A 12 9.96 -4.67 2.60
N ILE A 13 8.64 -4.51 2.75
CA ILE A 13 8.04 -3.65 3.77
C ILE A 13 8.48 -4.10 5.17
N TYR A 14 8.32 -5.40 5.47
CA TYR A 14 8.73 -5.96 6.75
C TYR A 14 10.22 -5.72 7.05
N SER A 15 11.09 -5.93 6.05
CA SER A 15 12.54 -5.79 6.22
C SER A 15 12.93 -4.33 6.44
N CYS A 16 12.42 -3.40 5.62
CA CYS A 16 12.74 -1.98 5.72
C CYS A 16 12.28 -1.36 7.04
N GLN A 17 11.11 -1.77 7.55
CA GLN A 17 10.57 -1.27 8.82
C GLN A 17 11.45 -1.61 10.03
N GLN A 18 12.32 -2.62 9.95
CA GLN A 18 13.28 -2.92 11.03
C GLN A 18 14.42 -1.91 11.12
N PHE A 19 14.69 -1.16 10.05
CA PHE A 19 15.84 -0.26 9.94
C PHE A 19 15.47 1.21 9.74
N LEU A 20 14.26 1.48 9.24
CA LEU A 20 13.79 2.81 8.90
C LEU A 20 12.58 3.20 9.75
N ASN A 21 12.55 4.44 10.22
CA ASN A 21 11.37 5.02 10.86
C ASN A 21 10.35 5.44 9.77
N LEU A 22 9.65 4.45 9.22
CA LEU A 22 8.68 4.65 8.15
C LEU A 22 7.46 5.42 8.64
N THR A 23 6.99 6.36 7.82
CA THR A 23 5.77 7.14 8.06
C THR A 23 4.59 6.65 7.21
N GLY A 24 4.80 5.71 6.29
CA GLY A 24 3.73 5.08 5.52
C GLY A 24 4.22 4.20 4.38
N VAL A 25 3.26 3.61 3.66
CA VAL A 25 3.49 2.86 2.42
C VAL A 25 2.60 3.43 1.33
N THR A 26 3.13 3.62 0.13
CA THR A 26 2.36 4.02 -1.07
C THR A 26 2.24 2.83 -2.02
N THR A 27 1.07 2.74 -2.66
CA THR A 27 0.80 1.73 -3.68
C THR A 27 0.06 2.37 -4.85
N ASN A 28 0.12 1.72 -6.01
CA ASN A 28 -0.69 2.03 -7.17
C ASN A 28 -1.04 0.73 -7.92
N PRO A 29 -1.99 0.75 -8.87
CA PRO A 29 -2.41 -0.46 -9.59
C PRO A 29 -1.26 -1.19 -10.28
N THR A 30 -0.27 -0.46 -10.80
CA THR A 30 0.89 -1.03 -11.48
C THR A 30 1.80 -1.79 -10.50
N ILE A 31 2.05 -1.23 -9.31
CA ILE A 31 2.83 -1.88 -8.24
C ILE A 31 2.12 -3.15 -7.77
N LEU A 32 0.82 -3.06 -7.45
CA LEU A 32 0.01 -4.19 -7.00
C LEU A 32 0.03 -5.34 -8.01
N LYS A 33 -0.13 -5.01 -9.30
CA LYS A 33 -0.06 -5.99 -10.39
C LYS A 33 1.32 -6.62 -10.51
N LYS A 34 2.39 -5.82 -10.42
CA LYS A 34 3.78 -6.28 -10.53
C LYS A 34 4.15 -7.25 -9.41
N GLU A 35 3.64 -7.03 -8.21
CA GLU A 35 4.01 -7.81 -7.03
C GLU A 35 3.06 -8.98 -6.76
N GLY A 36 2.11 -9.22 -7.67
CA GLY A 36 1.31 -10.43 -7.69
C GLY A 36 0.22 -10.48 -6.62
N ALA A 37 -0.29 -9.31 -6.18
CA ALA A 37 -1.43 -9.25 -5.27
C ALA A 37 -2.67 -9.86 -5.94
N SER A 38 -2.93 -11.14 -5.69
CA SER A 38 -4.04 -11.89 -6.31
C SER A 38 -5.41 -11.47 -5.77
N ASN A 39 -5.45 -11.00 -4.51
CA ASN A 39 -6.61 -10.41 -3.89
C ASN A 39 -6.20 -9.13 -3.16
N PHE A 40 -6.70 -8.00 -3.64
CA PHE A 40 -6.38 -6.67 -3.13
C PHE A 40 -6.64 -6.55 -1.62
N LEU A 41 -7.84 -6.92 -1.15
CA LEU A 41 -8.23 -6.76 0.26
C LEU A 41 -7.38 -7.59 1.21
N SER A 42 -7.10 -8.86 0.90
CA SER A 42 -6.25 -9.69 1.74
C SER A 42 -4.81 -9.17 1.76
N HIS A 43 -4.32 -8.70 0.62
CA HIS A 43 -2.97 -8.13 0.48
C HIS A 43 -2.82 -6.85 1.30
N MET A 44 -3.79 -5.93 1.22
CA MET A 44 -3.78 -4.71 2.03
C MET A 44 -3.87 -5.00 3.52
N LYS A 45 -4.65 -6.02 3.93
CA LYS A 45 -4.69 -6.47 5.32
C LYS A 45 -3.35 -7.02 5.79
N GLU A 46 -2.61 -7.72 4.93
CA GLU A 46 -1.26 -8.21 5.26
C GLU A 46 -0.28 -7.06 5.44
N ILE A 47 -0.26 -6.09 4.51
CA ILE A 47 0.56 -4.87 4.66
C ILE A 47 0.18 -4.13 5.94
N LYS A 48 -1.12 -3.96 6.24
CA LYS A 48 -1.57 -3.27 7.45
C LYS A 48 -1.11 -3.96 8.74
N LYS A 49 -1.09 -5.30 8.76
CA LYS A 49 -0.55 -6.07 9.89
C LYS A 49 0.95 -5.82 10.10
N ILE A 50 1.71 -5.64 9.02
CA ILE A 50 3.16 -5.39 9.09
C ILE A 50 3.43 -3.97 9.61
N ILE A 51 2.78 -2.97 9.00
CA ILE A 51 3.09 -1.56 9.24
C ILE A 51 2.40 -0.96 10.47
N GLY A 52 1.41 -1.66 11.03
CA GLY A 52 0.67 -1.20 12.21
C GLY A 52 -0.14 0.07 11.93
N GLN A 53 0.10 1.12 12.71
CA GLN A 53 -0.75 2.31 12.68
C GLN A 53 -0.42 3.32 11.58
N ILE A 54 0.73 3.20 10.92
CA ILE A 54 1.10 4.13 9.84
C ILE A 54 0.17 3.94 8.60
N PRO A 55 -0.06 4.99 7.81
CA PRO A 55 -0.98 4.96 6.68
C PRO A 55 -0.51 4.08 5.52
N ILE A 56 -1.48 3.55 4.78
CA ILE A 56 -1.31 2.99 3.44
C ILE A 56 -2.01 3.95 2.48
N HIS A 57 -1.30 4.41 1.48
CA HIS A 57 -1.88 5.20 0.39
C HIS A 57 -2.19 4.25 -0.77
N ILE A 58 -3.44 4.30 -1.22
CA ILE A 58 -3.96 3.48 -2.30
C ILE A 58 -4.58 4.42 -3.32
N GLN A 59 -4.30 4.17 -4.60
CA GLN A 59 -4.83 4.97 -5.69
C GLN A 59 -6.18 4.40 -6.14
N THR A 60 -7.17 5.29 -6.32
CA THR A 60 -8.46 4.96 -6.96
C THR A 60 -8.25 4.58 -8.43
N ILE A 61 -9.20 3.85 -9.00
CA ILE A 61 -9.18 3.37 -10.40
C ILE A 61 -10.37 3.88 -11.22
N GLY A 62 -11.41 4.39 -10.56
CA GLY A 62 -12.52 5.12 -11.15
C GLY A 62 -12.05 6.22 -12.10
N ARG A 63 -12.81 6.44 -13.16
CA ARG A 63 -12.53 7.44 -14.21
C ARG A 63 -13.44 8.66 -14.09
N THR A 64 -14.54 8.56 -13.34
CA THR A 64 -15.40 9.70 -12.98
C THR A 64 -15.20 10.09 -11.53
N GLU A 65 -15.67 11.28 -11.16
CA GLU A 65 -15.67 11.74 -9.77
C GLU A 65 -16.43 10.78 -8.86
N GLU A 66 -17.62 10.33 -9.30
CA GLU A 66 -18.47 9.42 -8.54
C GLU A 66 -17.79 8.07 -8.32
N GLU A 67 -17.16 7.51 -9.36
CA GLU A 67 -16.42 6.24 -9.24
C GLU A 67 -15.21 6.37 -8.30
N MET A 68 -14.50 7.51 -8.33
CA MET A 68 -13.38 7.76 -7.42
C MET A 68 -13.83 7.92 -5.96
N ILE A 69 -15.02 8.48 -5.73
CA ILE A 69 -15.62 8.57 -4.39
C ILE A 69 -16.05 7.18 -3.90
N GLU A 70 -16.58 6.33 -4.78
CA GLU A 70 -16.96 4.95 -4.43
C GLU A 70 -15.75 4.07 -4.10
N ASP A 71 -14.63 4.28 -4.77
CA ASP A 71 -13.37 3.57 -4.50
C ASP A 71 -12.73 3.93 -3.13
N ALA A 72 -13.05 5.09 -2.54
CA ALA A 72 -12.34 5.71 -1.41
C ALA A 72 -12.87 5.28 -0.01
#